data_AF-A0A956FUP3-F1
#
_entry.id   AF-A0A956FUP3-F1
#
_cell.length_a   1.000
_cell.length_b   1.000
_cell.length_c   1.000
_cell.angle_alpha   90.00
_cell.angle_beta   90.00
_cell.angle_gamma   90.00
#
_symmetry.space_group_name_H-M   'P 1'
#
loop_
_entity.id
_entity.type
_entity.pdbx_description
1 polymer ?
#
loop_
_entity_poly.entity_id
_entity_poly.type
_entity_poly.pdbx_seq_one_letter_code
_entity_poly.pdbx_strand_id
1 'polypeptide(L)'
;CKGKGYTKSASSICYEILRQVRREAKHMTGDTIQVHAAPAVAEVMNGPETAAVDNMVKRVQKGIEVHARRDFHIEHYEIRSRNKMRD
;
A
#
# COMPACT_ATOMS: atom_id res chain seq x y z
N CYS A 1 4.34 31.40 15.24
CA CYS A 1 5.54 31.40 14.39
C CYS A 1 5.65 30.04 13.70
N LYS A 2 5.53 30.01 12.35
CA LYS A 2 5.98 28.97 11.41
C LYS A 2 5.39 27.56 11.56
N GLY A 3 4.12 27.40 11.21
CA GLY A 3 3.53 26.09 10.89
C GLY A 3 4.20 25.50 9.65
N LYS A 4 5.22 24.68 9.86
CA LYS A 4 5.79 23.86 8.79
C LYS A 4 4.82 22.70 8.58
N GLY A 5 4.04 22.76 7.50
CA GLY A 5 3.28 21.61 7.02
C GLY A 5 4.29 20.55 6.58
N TYR A 6 4.57 19.57 7.43
CA TYR A 6 5.40 18.43 7.06
C TYR A 6 4.52 17.42 6.34
N THR A 7 4.60 17.41 5.01
CA THR A 7 4.07 16.29 4.22
C THR A 7 4.82 15.02 4.64
N LYS A 8 4.08 13.94 4.91
CA LYS A 8 4.68 12.66 5.29
C LYS A 8 5.61 12.15 4.17
N SER A 9 6.68 11.44 4.55
CA SER A 9 7.59 10.82 3.58
C SER A 9 6.94 9.59 2.93
N ALA A 10 7.46 9.18 1.78
CA ALA A 10 7.00 7.97 1.10
C ALA A 10 7.11 6.71 1.97
N SER A 11 8.17 6.60 2.78
CA SER A 11 8.32 5.52 3.77
C SER A 11 7.25 5.59 4.85
N SER A 12 6.94 6.78 5.39
CA SER A 12 5.84 6.92 6.37
C SER A 12 4.51 6.45 5.79
N ILE A 13 4.20 6.82 4.53
CA ILE A 13 2.98 6.38 3.85
C ILE A 13 2.99 4.87 3.56
N CYS A 14 4.12 4.30 3.14
CA CYS A 14 4.29 2.84 2.98
C CYS A 14 3.87 2.09 4.26
N TYR A 15 4.38 2.50 5.42
CA TYR A 15 4.01 1.86 6.69
C TYR A 15 2.55 2.09 7.10
N GLU A 16 1.92 3.21 6.71
CA GLU A 16 0.48 3.43 6.92
C GLU A 16 -0.36 2.49 6.07
N ILE A 17 -0.02 2.35 4.77
CA ILE A 17 -0.63 1.39 3.85
C ILE A 17 -0.54 -0.03 4.45
N LEU A 18 0.66 -0.47 4.84
CA LEU A 18 0.87 -1.81 5.40
C LEU A 18 0.05 -2.05 6.68
N ARG A 19 -0.08 -1.03 7.55
CA ARG A 19 -0.93 -1.11 8.74
C ARG A 19 -2.41 -1.23 8.38
N GLN A 20 -2.87 -0.54 7.35
CA GLN A 20 -4.25 -0.61 6.88
C GLN A 20 -4.54 -1.96 6.21
N VAL A 21 -3.65 -2.43 5.34
CA VAL A 21 -3.69 -3.79 4.76
C VAL A 21 -3.86 -4.84 5.86
N ARG A 22 -3.04 -4.78 6.92
CA ARG A 22 -3.15 -5.73 8.04
C ARG A 22 -4.53 -5.70 8.72
N ARG A 23 -5.17 -4.53 8.82
CA ARG A 23 -6.49 -4.37 9.47
C ARG A 23 -7.63 -4.88 8.58
N GLU A 24 -7.54 -4.61 7.29
CA GLU A 24 -8.60 -4.87 6.31
C GLU A 24 -8.51 -6.26 5.68
N ALA A 25 -7.32 -6.85 5.57
CA ALA A 25 -7.10 -8.11 4.86
C ALA A 25 -8.01 -9.26 5.33
N LYS A 26 -8.35 -9.32 6.61
CA LYS A 26 -9.29 -10.33 7.17
C LYS A 26 -10.72 -10.19 6.65
N HIS A 27 -11.10 -9.02 6.14
CA HIS A 27 -12.42 -8.73 5.58
C HIS A 27 -12.42 -8.78 4.04
N MET A 28 -11.25 -8.99 3.42
CA MET A 28 -11.10 -9.07 1.98
C MET A 28 -11.26 -10.51 1.48
N THR A 29 -12.19 -10.73 0.56
CA THR A 29 -12.51 -12.07 0.03
C THR A 29 -11.49 -12.57 -1.00
N GLY A 30 -10.85 -11.68 -1.77
CA GLY A 30 -9.87 -12.06 -2.78
C GLY A 30 -8.50 -12.43 -2.20
N ASP A 31 -7.76 -13.27 -2.92
CA ASP A 31 -6.41 -13.75 -2.55
C ASP A 31 -5.31 -12.73 -2.82
N THR A 32 -5.66 -11.58 -3.40
CA THR A 32 -4.73 -10.52 -3.77
C THR A 32 -5.31 -9.17 -3.37
N ILE A 33 -4.45 -8.35 -2.78
CA ILE A 33 -4.75 -6.99 -2.33
C ILE A 33 -4.03 -6.05 -3.30
N GLN A 34 -4.78 -5.16 -3.92
CA GLN A 34 -4.26 -4.12 -4.80
C GLN A 34 -4.08 -2.83 -4.01
N VAL A 35 -2.86 -2.30 -4.06
CA VAL A 35 -2.49 -1.02 -3.48
C VAL A 35 -2.23 -0.05 -4.62
N HIS A 36 -3.00 1.03 -4.68
CA HIS A 36 -2.75 2.14 -5.59
C HIS A 36 -2.16 3.30 -4.80
N ALA A 37 -0.99 3.80 -5.19
CA ALA A 37 -0.31 4.88 -4.48
C ALA A 37 0.45 5.79 -5.43
N ALA A 38 0.88 6.96 -4.94
CA ALA A 38 1.77 7.84 -5.70
C ALA A 38 3.06 7.13 -6.12
N PRO A 39 3.71 7.52 -7.24
CA PRO A 39 4.88 6.80 -7.76
C PRO A 39 6.02 6.68 -6.75
N ALA A 40 6.29 7.73 -5.95
CA ALA A 40 7.32 7.70 -4.92
C ALA A 40 7.05 6.66 -3.81
N VAL A 41 5.78 6.44 -3.45
CA VAL A 41 5.39 5.42 -2.47
C VAL A 41 5.50 4.03 -3.09
N ALA A 42 5.03 3.87 -4.33
CA ALA A 42 5.13 2.60 -5.05
C ALA A 42 6.60 2.17 -5.25
N GLU A 43 7.49 3.12 -5.52
CA GLU A 43 8.94 2.86 -5.62
C GLU A 43 9.51 2.41 -4.27
N VAL A 44 9.15 3.08 -3.17
CA VAL A 44 9.56 2.68 -1.82
C VAL A 44 9.08 1.27 -1.48
N MET A 45 7.81 0.95 -1.78
CA MET A 45 7.22 -0.37 -1.52
C MET A 45 7.88 -1.49 -2.34
N ASN A 46 8.31 -1.20 -3.58
CA ASN A 46 8.93 -2.20 -4.47
C ASN A 46 10.47 -2.21 -4.43
N GLY A 47 11.09 -1.31 -3.68
CA GLY A 47 12.55 -1.24 -3.54
C GLY A 47 12.99 -1.25 -2.08
N PRO A 48 13.28 -0.08 -1.46
CA PRO A 48 13.81 0.00 -0.11
C PRO A 48 13.01 -0.76 0.97
N GLU A 49 11.68 -0.78 0.86
CA GLU A 49 10.78 -1.39 1.85
C GLU A 49 10.17 -2.72 1.38
N THR A 50 10.70 -3.35 0.33
CA THR A 50 10.17 -4.63 -0.20
C THR A 50 10.14 -5.71 0.88
N ALA A 51 11.13 -5.76 1.76
CA ALA A 51 11.14 -6.71 2.88
C ALA A 51 9.94 -6.52 3.82
N ALA A 52 9.47 -5.28 4.03
CA ALA A 52 8.28 -5.01 4.83
C ALA A 52 7.00 -5.47 4.12
N VAL A 53 6.93 -5.29 2.80
CA VAL A 53 5.83 -5.78 1.95
C VAL A 53 5.78 -7.32 1.96
N ASP A 54 6.91 -8.00 1.76
CA ASP A 54 7.01 -9.47 1.78
C ASP A 54 6.58 -10.05 3.13
N ASN A 55 7.03 -9.43 4.22
CA ASN A 55 6.60 -9.81 5.56
C ASN A 55 5.09 -9.61 5.75
N MET A 56 4.51 -8.58 5.14
CA MET A 56 3.07 -8.38 5.18
C MET A 56 2.33 -9.46 4.38
N VAL A 57 2.78 -9.80 3.17
CA VAL A 57 2.22 -10.90 2.36
C VAL A 57 2.19 -12.20 3.16
N LYS A 58 3.32 -12.57 3.79
CA LYS A 58 3.41 -13.75 4.68
C LYS A 58 2.47 -13.64 5.89
N ARG A 59 2.24 -12.44 6.41
CA ARG A 59 1.37 -12.25 7.57
C ARG A 59 -0.10 -12.37 7.24
N VAL A 60 -0.53 -11.79 6.12
CA VAL A 60 -1.95 -11.78 5.73
C VAL A 60 -2.33 -12.96 4.84
N GLN A 61 -1.34 -13.74 4.37
CA GLN A 61 -1.52 -14.90 3.49
C GLN A 61 -2.30 -14.53 2.20
N LYS A 62 -2.04 -13.33 1.69
CA LYS A 62 -2.62 -12.77 0.44
C LYS A 62 -1.52 -12.04 -0.31
N GLY A 63 -1.53 -12.14 -1.64
CA GLY A 63 -0.62 -11.37 -2.49
C GLY A 63 -0.86 -9.86 -2.34
N ILE A 64 0.16 -9.05 -2.52
CA ILE A 64 0.06 -7.59 -2.57
C ILE A 64 0.57 -7.13 -3.94
N GLU A 65 -0.29 -6.50 -4.72
CA GLU A 65 0.03 -5.87 -6.01
C GLU A 65 0.10 -4.35 -5.82
N VAL A 66 1.24 -3.74 -6.16
CA VAL A 66 1.44 -2.30 -6.01
C VAL A 66 1.36 -1.61 -7.37
N HIS A 67 0.48 -0.63 -7.51
CA HIS A 67 0.25 0.14 -8.72
C HIS A 67 0.55 1.63 -8.50
N ALA A 68 1.45 2.19 -9.29
CA ALA A 68 1.73 3.62 -9.28
C ALA A 68 0.63 4.43 -10.00
N ARG A 69 0.13 5.47 -9.34
CA ARG A 69 -0.87 6.42 -9.84
C ARG A 69 -0.27 7.82 -9.89
N ARG A 70 0.09 8.30 -11.09
CA ARG A 70 0.77 9.61 -11.26
C ARG A 70 -0.08 10.81 -10.82
N ASP A 71 -1.40 10.63 -10.79
CA ASP A 71 -2.41 11.57 -10.34
C ASP A 71 -2.56 11.63 -8.81
N PHE A 72 -1.91 10.74 -8.05
CA PHE A 72 -2.03 10.71 -6.60
C PHE A 72 -1.00 11.63 -5.93
N HIS A 73 -1.48 12.42 -4.96
CA HIS A 73 -0.60 13.06 -3.98
C HIS A 73 0.08 11.99 -3.12
N ILE A 74 1.26 12.28 -2.56
CA ILE A 74 2.06 11.30 -1.81
C ILE A 74 1.30 10.67 -0.63
N GLU A 75 0.37 11.41 -0.01
CA GLU A 75 -0.45 10.95 1.12
C GLU A 75 -1.74 10.25 0.70
N HIS A 76 -2.06 10.20 -0.60
CA HIS A 76 -3.23 9.51 -1.12
C HIS A 76 -2.86 8.09 -1.56
N TYR A 77 -3.70 7.13 -1.16
CA TYR A 77 -3.60 5.76 -1.57
C TYR A 77 -4.97 5.08 -1.50
N GLU A 78 -5.12 3.97 -2.22
CA GLU A 78 -6.31 3.12 -2.17
C GLU A 78 -5.91 1.67 -1.97
N ILE A 79 -6.73 0.92 -1.24
CA ILE A 79 -6.55 -0.51 -0.99
C ILE A 79 -7.82 -1.22 -1.44
N ARG A 80 -7.69 -2.21 -2.33
CA ARG A 80 -8.81 -2.94 -2.93
C ARG A 80 -8.52 -4.44 -2.91
N SER A 81 -9.56 -5.27 -2.80
CA SER A 81 -9.41 -6.71 -2.98
C SER A 81 -9.61 -7.05 -4.45
N ARG A 82 -8.64 -7.74 -5.06
CA ARG A 82 -8.81 -8.31 -6.39
C ARG A 82 -9.66 -9.57 -6.25
N ASN A 83 -10.96 -9.43 -6.48
CA ASN A 83 -11.85 -10.57 -6.58
C ASN A 83 -11.61 -11.24 -7.94
N LYS A 84 -11.29 -12.54 -7.94
CA LYS A 84 -11.36 -13.37 -9.15
C LYS A 84 -12.83 -13.53 -9.53
N MET A 85 -13.39 -12.59 -10.28
CA MET A 85 -14.62 -12.82 -11.04
C MET A 85 -14.22 -12.99 -12.50
N ARG A 86 -14.56 -14.15 -13.08
CA ARG A 86 -14.29 -14.68 -14.43
C ARG A 86 -13.06 -15.60 -14.49
N ASP A 87 -13.27 -16.91 -14.43
CA ASP A 87 -13.74 -17.70 -15.59
C ASP A 87 -14.92 -18.61 -15.19
#